data_AF-A0A948BXQ0-F1
#
_entry.id   AF-A0A948BXQ0-F1
#
_cell.length_a   1.000
_cell.length_b   1.000
_cell.length_c   1.000
_cell.angle_alpha   90.00
_cell.angle_beta   90.00
_cell.angle_gamma   90.00
#
_symmetry.space_group_name_H-M   'P 1'
#
loop_
_entity.id
_entity.type
_entity.pdbx_description
1 polymer ?
#
loop_
_entity_poly.entity_id
_entity_poly.type
_entity_poly.pdbx_seq_one_letter_code
_entity_poly.pdbx_strand_id
1 'polypeptide(L)'
;MYKRWLFIVVPMMLALPSLLHAVGMEGLGGMGGFVDEVYLQTRDVGRVLFAHSIHGTDCNKCHPKVFIKKNNSNHATMKQMEKGKSCGACHNGKKVFSVTGNCAKCHSEAQDILFKNEEAGDVTFPHEEHLNNFGCADCHPALFKAKRGANKTTMAAMEKGESCGACHNGSEAFGVTDTCESCHKM
;
A
#
# COMPACT_ATOMS: atom_id res chain seq x y z
N MET A 1 -5.37 -27.74 -81.30
CA MET A 1 -5.94 -28.56 -80.21
C MET A 1 -5.87 -27.74 -78.92
N TYR A 2 -6.99 -27.64 -78.22
CA TYR A 2 -7.31 -26.70 -77.14
C TYR A 2 -6.49 -26.86 -75.85
N LYS A 3 -6.20 -25.74 -75.15
CA LYS A 3 -6.13 -25.52 -73.68
C LYS A 3 -5.69 -24.06 -73.42
N ARG A 4 -6.56 -23.06 -73.21
CA ARG A 4 -7.46 -22.72 -72.08
C ARG A 4 -6.74 -22.44 -70.73
N TRP A 5 -6.55 -21.14 -70.49
CA TRP A 5 -6.74 -20.35 -69.24
C TRP A 5 -5.82 -20.59 -68.03
N LEU A 6 -5.27 -19.50 -67.47
CA LEU A 6 -5.72 -18.98 -66.16
C LEU A 6 -5.24 -17.53 -65.95
N PHE A 7 -6.21 -16.62 -65.77
CA PHE A 7 -6.00 -15.27 -65.25
C PHE A 7 -5.75 -15.36 -63.74
N ILE A 8 -4.64 -14.81 -63.26
CA ILE A 8 -4.36 -14.68 -61.82
C ILE A 8 -4.97 -13.35 -61.35
N VAL A 9 -6.01 -13.48 -60.52
CA VAL A 9 -6.66 -12.37 -59.81
C VAL A 9 -5.91 -12.18 -58.49
N VAL A 10 -5.32 -11.01 -58.27
CA VAL A 10 -4.68 -10.64 -57.00
C VAL A 10 -5.74 -10.07 -56.07
N PRO A 11 -6.01 -10.66 -54.89
CA PRO A 11 -6.93 -10.05 -53.93
C PRO A 11 -6.17 -9.01 -53.09
N MET A 12 -6.60 -7.76 -53.22
CA MET A 12 -6.21 -6.62 -52.40
C MET A 12 -6.71 -6.84 -50.96
N MET A 13 -5.83 -7.25 -50.06
CA MET A 13 -6.11 -7.37 -48.62
C MET A 13 -6.34 -5.98 -48.01
N LEU A 14 -7.60 -5.68 -47.70
CA LEU A 14 -8.00 -4.56 -46.87
C LEU A 14 -7.62 -4.84 -45.41
N ALA A 15 -6.66 -4.08 -44.89
CA ALA A 15 -6.33 -4.07 -43.47
C ALA A 15 -7.37 -3.21 -42.71
N LEU A 16 -8.17 -3.84 -41.85
CA LEU A 16 -8.98 -3.16 -40.84
C LEU A 16 -8.13 -2.98 -39.57
N PRO A 17 -7.97 -1.76 -39.04
CA PRO A 17 -7.25 -1.53 -37.79
C PRO A 17 -8.10 -2.06 -36.63
N SER A 18 -7.62 -3.15 -36.02
CA SER A 18 -8.21 -3.73 -34.82
C SER A 18 -7.88 -2.85 -33.63
N LEU A 19 -8.90 -2.18 -33.10
CA LEU A 19 -8.86 -1.36 -31.90
C LEU A 19 -8.67 -2.26 -30.67
N LEU A 20 -7.42 -2.61 -30.33
CA LEU A 20 -7.07 -3.22 -29.06
C LEU A 20 -7.12 -2.13 -27.98
N HIS A 21 -8.25 -2.06 -27.27
CA HIS A 21 -8.27 -1.47 -25.94
C HIS A 21 -7.47 -2.39 -25.02
N ALA A 22 -6.33 -1.88 -24.56
CA ALA A 22 -5.54 -2.48 -23.49
C ALA A 22 -6.33 -2.41 -22.18
N VAL A 23 -7.18 -3.42 -21.93
CA VAL A 23 -7.65 -3.76 -20.58
C VAL A 23 -6.57 -4.61 -19.93
N GLY A 24 -6.16 -4.21 -18.72
CA GLY A 24 -4.96 -4.67 -18.02
C GLY A 24 -4.81 -6.19 -17.91
N MET A 25 -3.62 -6.65 -18.28
CA MET A 25 -3.13 -8.01 -18.02
C MET A 25 -2.20 -8.03 -16.79
N GLU A 26 -2.66 -7.51 -15.66
CA GLU A 26 -2.00 -7.76 -14.37
C GLU A 26 -2.53 -9.07 -13.77
N GLY A 27 -2.00 -10.21 -14.22
CA GLY A 27 -2.47 -11.49 -13.68
C GLY A 27 -1.96 -12.78 -14.33
N LEU A 28 -0.97 -12.74 -15.22
CA LEU A 28 -0.39 -13.97 -15.75
C LEU A 28 0.74 -14.47 -14.85
N GLY A 29 0.36 -15.15 -13.77
CA GLY A 29 1.24 -16.05 -13.02
C GLY A 29 1.63 -17.24 -13.89
N GLY A 30 2.71 -17.10 -14.65
CA GLY A 30 3.31 -18.14 -15.48
C GLY A 30 4.12 -19.16 -14.66
N MET A 31 4.16 -20.38 -15.19
CA MET A 31 4.82 -21.58 -14.66
C MET A 31 6.25 -21.33 -14.12
N GLY A 32 6.49 -21.71 -12.86
CA GLY A 32 7.82 -22.12 -12.35
C GLY A 32 8.91 -21.05 -12.20
N GLY A 33 8.59 -19.76 -12.18
CA GLY A 33 9.57 -18.69 -11.94
C GLY A 33 9.79 -18.40 -10.45
N PHE A 34 11.03 -18.15 -10.05
CA PHE A 34 11.34 -17.53 -8.77
C PHE A 34 10.69 -16.14 -8.72
N VAL A 35 9.68 -15.97 -7.87
CA VAL A 35 9.03 -14.68 -7.64
C VAL A 35 9.89 -13.94 -6.62
N ASP A 36 10.67 -12.98 -7.08
CA ASP A 36 11.52 -12.22 -6.17
C ASP A 36 10.68 -11.33 -5.25
N GLU A 37 9.89 -10.45 -5.86
CA GLU A 37 9.06 -9.46 -5.16
C GLU A 37 7.61 -9.93 -4.98
N VAL A 38 7.11 -9.77 -3.76
CA VAL A 38 5.73 -10.09 -3.38
C VAL A 38 5.14 -8.90 -2.62
N TYR A 39 3.99 -8.41 -3.08
CA TYR A 39 3.21 -7.41 -2.37
C TYR A 39 2.21 -8.08 -1.42
N LEU A 40 2.40 -7.86 -0.12
CA LEU A 40 1.48 -8.26 0.93
C LEU A 40 0.47 -7.14 1.17
N GLN A 41 -0.78 -7.38 0.78
CA GLN A 41 -1.88 -6.47 1.04
C GLN A 41 -2.17 -6.46 2.55
N THR A 42 -2.18 -5.29 3.15
CA THR A 42 -2.73 -5.12 4.50
C THR A 42 -4.12 -4.49 4.38
N ARG A 43 -5.01 -4.78 5.33
CA ARG A 43 -6.33 -4.14 5.33
C ARG A 43 -6.22 -2.64 5.61
N ASP A 44 -5.23 -2.23 6.41
CA ASP A 44 -5.28 -0.97 7.16
C ASP A 44 -4.04 -0.07 7.01
N VAL A 45 -2.90 -0.58 6.52
CA VAL A 45 -1.61 0.11 6.48
C VAL A 45 -0.82 -0.27 5.23
N GLY A 46 -1.28 0.23 4.08
CA GLY A 46 -0.54 0.12 2.81
C GLY A 46 -0.32 -1.30 2.30
N ARG A 47 0.42 -1.42 1.20
CA ARG A 47 1.04 -2.69 0.82
C ARG A 47 2.43 -2.77 1.43
N VAL A 48 2.84 -3.98 1.78
CA VAL A 48 4.21 -4.26 2.21
C VAL A 48 4.91 -5.02 1.09
N LEU A 49 6.00 -4.46 0.59
CA LEU A 49 6.87 -5.14 -0.36
C LEU A 49 7.80 -6.11 0.38
N PHE A 50 7.82 -7.36 -0.03
CA PHE A 50 8.77 -8.37 0.40
C PHE A 50 9.60 -8.82 -0.79
N ALA A 51 10.93 -8.84 -0.67
CA ALA A 51 11.84 -9.30 -1.72
C ALA A 51 12.63 -10.54 -1.24
N HIS A 52 12.59 -11.65 -1.98
CA HIS A 52 13.34 -12.86 -1.64
C HIS A 52 14.85 -12.66 -1.78
N SER A 53 15.30 -11.80 -2.69
CA SER A 53 16.70 -11.47 -2.98
C SER A 53 17.46 -11.00 -1.75
N ILE A 54 16.80 -10.29 -0.83
CA ILE A 54 17.41 -9.82 0.43
C ILE A 54 17.22 -10.79 1.61
N HIS A 55 16.38 -11.82 1.46
CA HIS A 55 16.10 -12.81 2.51
C HIS A 55 16.80 -14.16 2.27
N GLY A 56 17.04 -14.52 1.00
CA GLY A 56 17.74 -15.73 0.57
C GLY A 56 16.87 -16.73 -0.18
N THR A 57 17.53 -17.75 -0.74
CA THR A 57 16.95 -18.73 -1.68
C THR A 57 16.62 -20.08 -1.03
N ASP A 58 16.96 -20.27 0.25
CA ASP A 58 16.63 -21.48 1.01
C ASP A 58 15.15 -21.50 1.39
N CYS A 59 14.34 -21.99 0.45
CA CYS A 59 12.88 -21.99 0.51
C CYS A 59 12.33 -22.62 1.80
N ASN A 60 12.99 -23.66 2.31
CA ASN A 60 12.48 -24.51 3.40
C ASN A 60 12.63 -23.86 4.78
N LYS A 61 13.47 -22.82 4.90
CA LYS A 61 13.54 -22.00 6.12
C LYS A 61 12.26 -21.20 6.37
N CYS A 62 11.55 -20.85 5.31
CA CYS A 62 10.36 -20.00 5.36
C CYS A 62 9.08 -20.79 5.05
N HIS A 63 9.11 -21.65 4.03
CA HIS A 63 7.95 -22.36 3.53
C HIS A 63 7.92 -23.84 3.97
N PRO A 64 6.74 -24.39 4.33
CA PRO A 64 5.47 -23.69 4.57
C PRO A 64 5.36 -23.13 6.00
N LYS A 65 6.40 -23.33 6.83
CA LYS A 65 6.33 -23.18 8.30
C LYS A 65 5.97 -21.76 8.74
N VAL A 66 6.57 -20.75 8.12
CA VAL A 66 6.35 -19.32 8.44
C VAL A 66 5.39 -18.70 7.43
N PHE A 67 5.57 -19.01 6.15
CA PHE A 67 4.77 -18.51 5.04
C PHE A 67 4.27 -19.66 4.17
N ILE A 68 3.01 -19.62 3.73
CA ILE A 68 2.54 -20.57 2.72
C ILE A 68 2.84 -20.00 1.32
N LYS A 69 3.16 -20.86 0.35
CA LYS A 69 3.46 -20.45 -1.04
C LYS A 69 2.19 -20.07 -1.80
N LYS A 70 1.44 -19.11 -1.27
CA LYS A 70 0.20 -18.56 -1.83
C LYS A 70 0.16 -17.07 -1.48
N ASN A 71 -0.03 -16.23 -2.49
CA ASN A 71 -0.05 -14.79 -2.30
C ASN A 71 -1.21 -14.37 -1.37
N ASN A 72 -1.02 -13.27 -0.63
CA ASN A 72 -2.01 -12.69 0.29
C ASN A 72 -2.71 -13.75 1.17
N SER A 73 -1.90 -14.61 1.78
CA SER A 73 -2.37 -15.68 2.65
C SER A 73 -1.66 -15.61 3.99
N ASN A 74 -2.16 -16.39 4.97
CA ASN A 74 -1.58 -16.53 6.30
C ASN A 74 -1.19 -15.20 6.99
N HIS A 75 -1.99 -14.15 6.79
CA HIS A 75 -1.74 -12.81 7.31
C HIS A 75 -1.54 -12.81 8.82
N ALA A 76 -0.65 -11.93 9.28
CA ALA A 76 -0.40 -11.68 10.68
C ALA A 76 -0.53 -10.20 10.99
N THR A 77 -1.07 -9.90 12.17
CA THR A 77 -1.07 -8.57 12.78
C THR A 77 0.31 -8.26 13.38
N MET A 78 0.64 -6.99 13.57
CA MET A 78 1.87 -6.57 14.30
C MET A 78 1.95 -7.23 15.68
N LYS A 79 0.84 -7.29 16.43
CA LYS A 79 0.78 -7.99 17.73
C LYS A 79 1.09 -9.48 17.64
N GLN A 80 0.73 -10.14 16.53
CA GLN A 80 1.12 -11.54 16.31
C GLN A 80 2.59 -11.66 15.92
N MET A 81 3.13 -10.69 15.17
CA MET A 81 4.55 -10.63 14.82
C MET A 81 5.45 -10.38 16.03
N GLU A 82 5.05 -9.50 16.94
CA GLU A 82 5.74 -9.31 18.24
C GLU A 82 5.83 -10.62 19.05
N LYS A 83 4.87 -11.54 18.85
CA LYS A 83 4.85 -12.88 19.45
C LYS A 83 5.58 -13.93 18.62
N GLY A 84 6.37 -13.53 17.63
CA GLY A 84 7.21 -14.41 16.82
C GLY A 84 6.52 -15.07 15.62
N LYS A 85 5.32 -14.63 15.22
CA LYS A 85 4.66 -15.13 13.99
C LYS A 85 5.11 -14.34 12.76
N SER A 86 4.98 -14.93 11.57
CA SER A 86 5.25 -14.26 10.28
C SER A 86 6.63 -13.57 10.28
N CYS A 87 6.75 -12.32 9.84
CA CYS A 87 7.99 -11.54 9.81
C CYS A 87 8.71 -11.53 11.18
N GLY A 88 7.95 -11.50 12.27
CA GLY A 88 8.48 -11.50 13.63
C GLY A 88 9.16 -12.81 14.07
N ALA A 89 9.03 -13.90 13.31
CA ALA A 89 9.84 -15.11 13.53
C ALA A 89 11.36 -14.83 13.40
N CYS A 90 11.69 -13.79 12.64
CA CYS A 90 13.06 -13.30 12.42
C CYS A 90 13.24 -11.85 12.87
N HIS A 91 12.33 -10.94 12.51
CA HIS A 91 12.34 -9.53 12.90
C HIS A 91 11.91 -9.32 14.36
N ASN A 92 12.73 -9.81 15.29
CA ASN A 92 12.44 -9.83 16.74
C ASN A 92 13.47 -9.09 17.60
N GLY A 93 14.39 -8.35 16.96
CA GLY A 93 15.48 -7.66 17.64
C GLY A 93 16.64 -8.56 18.08
N LYS A 94 16.51 -9.89 17.95
CA LYS A 94 17.58 -10.85 18.28
C LYS A 94 18.28 -11.37 17.03
N LYS A 95 17.52 -11.78 16.00
CA LYS A 95 18.10 -12.26 14.73
C LYS A 95 18.37 -11.11 13.76
N VAL A 96 17.38 -10.25 13.57
CA VAL A 96 17.47 -9.00 12.81
C VAL A 96 16.63 -7.92 13.51
N PHE A 97 16.56 -6.71 12.95
CA PHE A 97 15.81 -5.60 13.55
C PHE A 97 14.36 -6.00 13.90
N SER A 98 13.85 -5.45 15.01
CA SER A 98 12.52 -5.79 15.53
C SER A 98 11.39 -5.21 14.69
N VAL A 99 10.27 -5.94 14.58
CA VAL A 99 8.99 -5.44 14.03
C VAL A 99 8.39 -4.29 14.85
N THR A 100 8.88 -4.04 16.06
CA THR A 100 8.40 -2.94 16.92
C THR A 100 8.98 -1.57 16.55
N GLY A 101 9.85 -1.50 15.53
CA GLY A 101 10.45 -0.25 15.06
C GLY A 101 10.87 -0.35 13.60
N ASN A 102 11.42 0.74 13.04
CA ASN A 102 11.78 0.84 11.62
C ASN A 102 10.59 0.56 10.67
N CYS A 103 9.39 1.05 11.03
CA CYS A 103 8.14 0.73 10.33
C CYS A 103 8.23 0.96 8.81
N ALA A 104 8.88 2.05 8.41
CA ALA A 104 9.08 2.45 7.01
C ALA A 104 9.94 1.49 6.17
N LYS A 105 10.68 0.56 6.80
CA LYS A 105 11.44 -0.46 6.06
C LYS A 105 10.54 -1.54 5.44
N CYS A 106 9.29 -1.62 5.88
CA CYS A 106 8.30 -2.56 5.35
C CYS A 106 7.04 -1.85 4.88
N HIS A 107 6.58 -0.85 5.63
CA HIS A 107 5.40 -0.04 5.31
C HIS A 107 5.82 1.22 4.56
N SER A 108 6.23 1.05 3.30
CA SER A 108 6.74 2.14 2.47
C SER A 108 5.63 2.90 1.72
N GLU A 109 4.45 2.30 1.59
CA GLU A 109 3.30 2.93 0.96
C GLU A 109 2.33 3.43 2.03
N ALA A 110 2.47 4.70 2.43
CA ALA A 110 1.44 5.36 3.22
C ALA A 110 0.23 5.65 2.31
N GLN A 111 -0.96 5.22 2.72
CA GLN A 111 -2.20 5.47 2.00
C GLN A 111 -3.03 6.54 2.70
N ASP A 112 -3.78 7.30 1.93
CA ASP A 112 -4.70 8.30 2.47
C ASP A 112 -5.71 7.68 3.44
N ILE A 113 -6.00 8.42 4.50
CA ILE A 113 -6.94 7.99 5.53
C ILE A 113 -8.24 8.75 5.36
N LEU A 114 -9.34 8.02 5.15
CA LEU A 114 -10.68 8.57 5.20
C LEU A 114 -11.26 8.45 6.62
N PHE A 115 -11.57 9.59 7.23
CA PHE A 115 -12.36 9.69 8.44
C PHE A 115 -13.80 10.01 8.06
N LYS A 116 -14.71 9.11 8.39
CA LYS A 116 -16.14 9.35 8.17
C LYS A 116 -16.72 10.22 9.27
N ASN A 117 -17.42 11.27 8.88
CA ASN A 117 -18.17 12.13 9.79
C ASN A 117 -19.50 12.51 9.13
N GLU A 118 -20.59 11.98 9.68
CA GLU A 118 -21.94 12.17 9.14
C GLU A 118 -22.49 13.59 9.40
N GLU A 119 -21.94 14.31 10.39
CA GLU A 119 -22.43 15.63 10.80
C GLU A 119 -21.69 16.76 10.07
N ALA A 120 -20.39 16.61 9.87
CA ALA A 120 -19.50 17.67 9.35
C ALA A 120 -18.81 17.30 8.03
N GLY A 121 -19.24 16.23 7.35
CA GLY A 121 -18.63 15.77 6.11
C GLY A 121 -17.34 14.97 6.31
N ASP A 122 -17.05 14.11 5.34
CA ASP A 122 -15.90 13.20 5.38
C ASP A 122 -14.57 13.98 5.32
N VAL A 123 -13.59 13.54 6.13
CA VAL A 123 -12.24 14.13 6.16
C VAL A 123 -11.25 13.17 5.53
N THR A 124 -10.49 13.65 4.54
CA THR A 124 -9.38 12.88 3.95
C THR A 124 -8.05 13.41 4.45
N PHE A 125 -7.22 12.55 5.04
CA PHE A 125 -5.84 12.86 5.38
C PHE A 125 -4.90 12.31 4.29
N PRO A 126 -4.30 13.18 3.46
CA PRO A 126 -3.39 12.76 2.41
C PRO A 126 -1.97 12.57 2.95
N HIS A 127 -1.45 11.34 2.94
CA HIS A 127 -0.08 11.12 3.43
C HIS A 127 0.96 11.72 2.50
N GLU A 128 0.73 11.69 1.19
CA GLU A 128 1.66 12.22 0.19
C GLU A 128 2.01 13.69 0.46
N GLU A 129 0.99 14.52 0.71
CA GLU A 129 1.17 15.95 0.99
C GLU A 129 1.98 16.21 2.27
N HIS A 130 1.80 15.38 3.30
CA HIS A 130 2.53 15.53 4.56
C HIS A 130 3.95 14.98 4.45
N LEU A 131 4.15 13.89 3.71
CA LEU A 131 5.47 13.28 3.52
C LEU A 131 6.43 14.13 2.69
N ASN A 132 5.94 15.16 2.01
CA ASN A 132 6.78 16.16 1.34
C ASN A 132 7.69 16.92 2.32
N ASN A 133 7.23 17.15 3.55
CA ASN A 133 7.94 17.94 4.56
C ASN A 133 8.27 17.16 5.85
N PHE A 134 7.63 16.00 6.08
CA PHE A 134 7.75 15.24 7.31
C PHE A 134 8.12 13.77 7.06
N GLY A 135 8.87 13.19 7.99
CA GLY A 135 9.14 11.76 8.06
C GLY A 135 8.10 11.00 8.88
N CYS A 136 8.07 9.67 8.74
CA CYS A 136 7.11 8.84 9.46
C CYS A 136 7.21 8.99 10.99
N ALA A 137 8.41 9.25 11.51
CA ALA A 137 8.69 9.36 12.94
C ALA A 137 8.20 10.68 13.56
N ASP A 138 7.97 11.71 12.74
CA ASP A 138 7.47 13.00 13.22
C ASP A 138 6.01 12.89 13.69
N CYS A 139 5.25 11.99 13.04
CA CYS A 139 3.85 11.71 13.37
C CYS A 139 3.68 10.44 14.22
N HIS A 140 4.44 9.38 13.90
CA HIS A 140 4.24 8.05 14.49
C HIS A 140 5.36 7.64 15.46
N PRO A 141 5.02 7.00 16.59
CA PRO A 141 3.67 6.71 17.08
C PRO A 141 3.07 7.81 17.97
N ALA A 142 3.80 8.93 18.15
CA ALA A 142 3.54 9.90 19.20
C ALA A 142 2.20 10.63 19.00
N LEU A 143 1.98 11.25 17.84
CA LEU A 143 0.74 11.93 17.51
C LEU A 143 -0.32 10.95 16.98
N PHE A 144 0.10 10.03 16.12
CA PHE A 144 -0.78 9.07 15.49
C PHE A 144 -0.26 7.65 15.68
N LYS A 145 -1.15 6.71 15.98
CA LYS A 145 -0.86 5.28 15.92
C LYS A 145 -1.06 4.82 14.48
N ALA A 146 -0.11 4.09 13.91
CA ALA A 146 -0.24 3.46 12.59
C ALA A 146 -1.21 2.26 12.64
N LYS A 147 -2.46 2.53 12.98
CA LYS A 147 -3.53 1.56 13.17
C LYS A 147 -4.87 2.20 12.82
N ARG A 148 -5.60 1.63 11.87
CA ARG A 148 -6.91 2.13 11.45
C ARG A 148 -7.87 2.24 12.64
N GLY A 149 -8.55 3.37 12.72
CA GLY A 149 -9.53 3.67 13.78
C GLY A 149 -8.96 3.93 15.17
N ALA A 150 -7.62 3.97 15.34
CA ALA A 150 -6.99 4.20 16.64
C ALA A 150 -6.83 5.68 17.01
N ASN A 151 -6.96 6.58 16.04
CA ASN A 151 -6.70 8.03 16.19
C ASN A 151 -8.00 8.83 16.10
N LYS A 152 -8.99 8.46 16.92
CA LYS A 152 -10.22 9.26 17.03
C LYS A 152 -9.93 10.50 17.88
N THR A 153 -10.45 11.65 17.46
CA THR A 153 -10.27 12.93 18.16
C THR A 153 -11.51 13.80 17.97
N THR A 154 -11.52 14.99 18.59
CA THR A 154 -12.55 16.02 18.43
C THR A 154 -11.91 17.35 18.05
N MET A 155 -12.67 18.27 17.47
CA MET A 155 -12.19 19.64 17.19
C MET A 155 -11.68 20.34 18.46
N ALA A 156 -12.40 20.20 19.57
CA ALA A 156 -12.01 20.78 20.85
C ALA A 156 -10.70 20.20 21.42
N ALA A 157 -10.35 18.95 21.09
CA ALA A 157 -9.05 18.38 21.42
C ALA A 157 -7.96 18.92 20.48
N MET A 158 -8.28 19.09 19.19
CA MET A 158 -7.36 19.66 18.22
C MET A 158 -7.01 21.13 18.53
N GLU A 159 -7.97 21.95 18.95
CA GLU A 159 -7.69 23.31 19.43
C GLU A 159 -6.74 23.36 20.64
N LYS A 160 -6.62 22.26 21.39
CA LYS A 160 -5.68 22.14 22.52
C LYS A 160 -4.31 21.57 22.11
N GLY A 161 -4.05 21.42 20.81
CA GLY A 161 -2.80 20.92 20.28
C GLY A 161 -2.73 19.39 20.13
N GLU A 162 -3.85 18.67 20.25
CA GLU A 162 -3.86 17.23 20.00
C GLU A 162 -4.10 16.90 18.52
N SER A 163 -3.70 15.70 18.08
CA SER A 163 -3.96 15.19 16.72
C SER A 163 -3.52 16.19 15.64
N CYS A 164 -4.42 16.62 14.75
CA CYS A 164 -4.09 17.51 13.65
C CYS A 164 -3.66 18.89 14.15
N GLY A 165 -4.25 19.34 15.27
CA GLY A 165 -3.95 20.64 15.88
C GLY A 165 -2.57 20.71 16.54
N ALA A 166 -1.83 19.61 16.64
CA ALA A 166 -0.42 19.67 17.02
C ALA A 166 0.38 20.59 16.07
N CYS A 167 0.04 20.58 14.77
CA CYS A 167 0.65 21.43 13.75
C CYS A 167 -0.36 22.43 13.13
N HIS A 168 -1.63 22.04 12.96
CA HIS A 168 -2.70 22.93 12.48
C HIS A 168 -3.19 23.87 13.59
N ASN A 169 -2.29 24.70 14.10
CA ASN A 169 -2.48 25.58 15.25
C ASN A 169 -2.45 27.08 14.90
N GLY A 170 -2.36 27.43 13.61
CA GLY A 170 -2.25 28.81 13.15
C GLY A 170 -0.83 29.38 13.16
N SER A 171 0.16 28.62 13.64
CA SER A 171 1.58 29.00 13.65
C SER A 171 2.43 28.11 12.74
N GLU A 172 2.32 26.79 12.87
CA GLU A 172 3.09 25.84 12.05
C GLU A 172 2.40 25.54 10.71
N ALA A 173 1.08 25.41 10.75
CA ALA A 173 0.19 25.31 9.60
C ALA A 173 -1.10 26.13 9.87
N PHE A 174 -2.00 26.20 8.88
CA PHE A 174 -3.31 26.84 9.07
C PHE A 174 -4.06 26.22 10.27
N GLY A 175 -4.76 27.05 11.04
CA GLY A 175 -5.45 26.61 12.25
C GLY A 175 -6.64 25.71 11.96
N VAL A 176 -6.92 24.75 12.86
CA VAL A 176 -8.10 23.87 12.75
C VAL A 176 -9.44 24.62 12.78
N THR A 177 -9.45 25.89 13.19
CA THR A 177 -10.63 26.76 13.21
C THR A 177 -10.76 27.66 11.98
N ASP A 178 -9.73 27.72 11.12
CA ASP A 178 -9.62 28.77 10.11
C ASP A 178 -10.34 28.39 8.81
N THR A 179 -10.16 27.15 8.35
CA THR A 179 -10.67 26.69 7.05
C THR A 179 -11.24 25.28 7.13
N CYS A 180 -12.52 25.18 7.53
CA CYS A 180 -13.24 23.91 7.68
C CYS A 180 -13.18 23.05 6.40
N GLU A 181 -13.37 23.67 5.24
CA GLU A 181 -13.41 23.06 3.91
C GLU A 181 -12.05 22.50 3.46
N SER A 182 -10.95 22.94 4.10
CA SER A 182 -9.62 22.37 3.81
C SER A 182 -9.48 20.93 4.28
N CYS A 183 -10.31 20.50 5.22
CA CYS A 183 -10.31 19.13 5.75
C CYS A 183 -11.62 18.40 5.47
N HIS A 184 -12.75 19.10 5.67
CA HIS A 184 -14.09 18.53 5.60
C HIS A 184 -14.67 18.68 4.20
N LYS A 185 -15.04 17.55 3.59
CA LYS A 185 -15.87 17.53 2.37
C LYS A 185 -17.34 17.68 2.78
N MET A 186 -17.74 18.92 3.01
CA MET A 186 -19.12 19.33 3.34
C MET A 186 -20.01 19.41 2.10
#